data_AF-A0A820TPK1-F1
#
_entry.id   AF-A0A820TPK1-F1
#
_cell.length_a   1.000
_cell.length_b   1.000
_cell.length_c   1.000
_cell.angle_alpha   90.00
_cell.angle_beta   90.00
_cell.angle_gamma   90.00
#
_symmetry.space_group_name_H-M   'P 1'
#
loop_
_entity.id
_entity.type
_entity.pdbx_description
1 polymer ?
#
loop_
_entity_poly.entity_id
_entity_poly.type
_entity_poly.pdbx_seq_one_letter_code
_entity_poly.pdbx_strand_id
1 'polypeptide(L)'
;QLWKLNQTIRVYLASTTTKDRKIPILKAFVKVPLVSITSSNSSQESFTLCTSPLHNKAKYLVQWIEFHRLVGFSKFVIYNTTDTDDYLSTIVNTYTQKYPGLVDVVQWNFSTLGLVDVLPTRYFQTEALHDCLIRY
;
A
#
# COMPACT_ATOMS: atom_id res chain seq x y z
N GLN A 1 28.71 -3.12 24.59
CA GLN A 1 27.48 -3.58 25.27
C GLN A 1 26.29 -3.12 24.44
N LEU A 2 25.78 -3.99 23.57
CA LEU A 2 24.68 -3.68 22.65
C LEU A 2 23.35 -4.00 23.34
N TRP A 3 22.48 -3.00 23.38
CA TRP A 3 21.16 -3.06 23.98
C TRP A 3 20.30 -4.11 23.27
N LYS A 4 19.97 -5.21 23.97
CA LYS A 4 18.93 -6.16 23.56
C LYS A 4 17.56 -5.52 23.74
N LEU A 5 17.12 -4.74 22.76
CA LEU A 5 15.77 -4.21 22.72
C LEU A 5 14.85 -5.23 22.04
N ASN A 6 14.22 -6.08 22.84
CA ASN A 6 13.02 -6.84 22.43
C ASN A 6 11.87 -5.84 22.23
N GLN A 7 11.76 -5.26 21.04
CA GLN A 7 10.67 -4.34 20.75
C GLN A 7 9.40 -5.14 20.45
N THR A 8 8.45 -5.09 21.38
CA THR A 8 7.09 -5.59 21.13
C THR A 8 6.27 -4.45 20.58
N ILE A 9 5.87 -4.50 19.31
CA ILE A 9 4.97 -3.51 18.73
C ILE A 9 3.56 -3.82 19.22
N ARG A 10 2.92 -2.83 19.86
CA ARG A 10 1.49 -2.92 20.22
C ARG A 10 0.67 -2.37 19.05
N VAL A 11 -0.07 -3.25 18.38
CA VAL A 11 -1.01 -2.85 17.34
C VAL A 11 -2.40 -2.77 17.95
N TYR A 12 -3.05 -1.62 17.81
CA TYR A 12 -4.44 -1.43 18.19
C TYR A 12 -5.28 -1.36 16.92
N LEU A 13 -6.12 -2.36 16.70
CA LEU A 13 -7.09 -2.33 15.61
C LEU A 13 -8.36 -1.67 16.14
N ALA A 14 -8.67 -0.48 15.65
CA ALA A 14 -9.93 0.22 15.93
C ALA A 14 -10.72 0.32 14.61
N SER A 15 -11.89 -0.32 14.57
CA SER A 15 -12.84 -0.12 13.48
C SER A 15 -13.78 1.03 13.85
N THR A 16 -13.92 2.03 12.97
CA THR A 16 -14.88 3.12 13.17
C THR A 16 -16.11 2.86 12.31
N THR A 17 -17.22 2.45 12.91
CA THR A 17 -18.53 2.42 12.25
C THR A 17 -19.57 3.10 13.15
N THR A 18 -20.01 4.27 12.69
CA THR A 18 -21.17 5.09 13.12
C THR A 18 -21.36 5.38 14.62
N LYS A 19 -22.02 6.52 14.92
CA LYS A 19 -22.03 7.19 16.25
C LYS A 19 -22.54 6.37 17.44
N ASP A 20 -23.18 5.21 17.22
CA ASP A 20 -23.98 4.53 18.25
C ASP A 20 -23.55 3.09 18.60
N ARG A 21 -22.41 2.58 18.12
CA ARG A 21 -21.90 1.25 18.54
C ARG A 21 -20.54 1.34 19.24
N LYS A 22 -20.54 1.05 20.56
CA LYS A 22 -19.32 0.79 21.33
C LYS A 22 -18.81 -0.61 20.98
N ILE A 23 -17.78 -0.72 20.13
CA ILE A 23 -17.12 -1.99 19.84
C ILE A 23 -15.94 -2.16 20.82
N PRO A 24 -15.70 -3.36 21.39
CA PRO A 24 -14.53 -3.60 22.22
C PRO A 24 -13.23 -3.46 21.40
N ILE A 25 -12.25 -2.73 21.95
CA ILE A 25 -10.90 -2.63 21.38
C ILE A 25 -10.25 -4.01 21.47
N LEU A 26 -10.06 -4.68 20.33
CA LEU A 26 -9.30 -5.92 20.30
C LEU A 26 -7.81 -5.58 20.39
N LYS A 27 -7.18 -5.92 21.51
CA LYS A 27 -5.73 -5.78 21.69
C LYS A 27 -5.06 -7.08 21.23
N ALA A 28 -4.39 -7.04 20.08
CA ALA A 28 -3.56 -8.14 19.62
C ALA A 28 -2.08 -7.83 19.91
N PHE A 29 -1.35 -8.81 20.44
CA PHE A 29 0.09 -8.72 20.60
C PHE A 29 0.75 -9.59 19.54
N VAL A 30 1.44 -8.96 18.58
CA VAL A 30 2.22 -9.68 17.59
C VAL A 30 3.68 -9.61 18.00
N LYS A 31 4.31 -10.77 18.23
CA LYS A 31 5.76 -10.86 18.34
C LYS A 31 6.32 -10.93 16.93
N VAL A 32 6.92 -9.84 16.48
CA VAL A 32 7.66 -9.83 15.21
C VAL A 32 9.06 -10.40 15.49
N PRO A 33 9.52 -11.43 14.77
CA PRO A 33 10.88 -11.92 14.93
C PRO A 33 11.87 -10.82 14.54
N LEU A 34 12.92 -10.65 15.34
CA LEU A 34 14.00 -9.72 15.05
C LEU A 34 14.74 -10.20 13.80
N VAL A 35 14.50 -9.54 12.67
CA VAL A 35 15.37 -9.67 11.51
C VAL A 35 16.66 -8.94 11.88
N SER A 36 17.77 -9.66 11.95
CA SER A 36 19.08 -9.05 12.09
C SER A 36 19.35 -8.20 10.86
N ILE A 37 19.29 -6.88 10.99
CA ILE A 37 19.75 -5.93 9.98
C ILE A 37 21.28 -6.03 9.98
N THR A 38 21.81 -7.07 9.35
CA THR A 38 23.20 -7.06 8.88
C THR A 38 23.28 -5.96 7.84
N SER A 39 23.88 -4.82 8.19
CA SER A 39 24.24 -3.80 7.22
C SER A 39 25.31 -4.39 6.30
N SER A 40 24.89 -5.16 5.31
CA SER A 40 25.72 -5.45 4.15
C SER A 40 25.92 -4.14 3.41
N ASN A 41 27.15 -3.88 2.97
CA ASN A 41 27.47 -2.71 2.17
C ASN A 41 26.44 -2.52 1.04
N SER A 42 25.76 -1.36 1.09
CA SER A 42 24.87 -0.78 0.08
C SER A 42 23.79 -1.68 -0.54
N SER A 43 23.02 -2.42 0.27
CA SER A 43 21.63 -2.67 -0.16
C SER A 43 20.89 -1.34 0.03
N GLN A 44 20.73 -0.59 -1.06
CA GLN A 44 19.95 0.64 -1.05
C GLN A 44 18.54 0.22 -0.60
N GLU A 45 18.11 0.66 0.59
CA GLU A 45 16.77 0.35 1.09
C GLU A 45 15.76 0.82 0.05
N SER A 46 15.07 -0.14 -0.56
CA SER A 46 14.15 0.11 -1.67
C SER A 46 12.76 0.33 -1.09
N PHE A 47 12.30 1.58 -1.10
CA PHE A 47 10.95 1.89 -0.63
C PHE A 47 9.93 1.68 -1.74
N THR A 48 8.99 0.77 -1.49
CA THR A 48 7.82 0.53 -2.34
C THR A 48 6.63 1.33 -1.81
N LEU A 49 5.88 1.96 -2.72
CA LEU A 49 4.69 2.71 -2.38
C LEU A 49 3.47 2.22 -3.16
N CYS A 50 2.42 1.87 -2.42
CA CYS A 50 1.19 1.32 -2.97
C CYS A 50 0.07 2.36 -2.93
N THR A 51 -0.67 2.51 -4.03
CA THR A 51 -1.82 3.41 -4.07
C THR A 51 -3.01 2.80 -3.33
N SER A 52 -3.86 3.66 -2.75
CA SER A 52 -5.27 3.29 -2.58
C SER A 52 -5.85 2.90 -3.95
N PRO A 53 -6.86 2.01 -4.01
CA PRO A 53 -7.48 1.67 -5.27
C PRO A 53 -7.99 2.92 -6.00
N LEU A 54 -7.57 3.08 -7.26
CA LEU A 54 -7.85 4.25 -8.08
C LEU A 54 -9.20 4.12 -8.76
N HIS A 55 -9.95 5.22 -8.75
CA HIS A 55 -11.24 5.36 -9.40
C HIS A 55 -11.32 6.74 -10.07
N ASN A 56 -11.04 6.81 -11.37
CA ASN A 56 -11.08 8.02 -12.20
C ASN A 56 -10.15 9.14 -11.70
N LYS A 57 -8.96 8.78 -11.21
CA LYS A 57 -7.99 9.73 -10.61
C LYS A 57 -6.60 9.67 -11.24
N ALA A 58 -6.46 8.99 -12.37
CA ALA A 58 -5.19 8.84 -13.08
C ALA A 58 -4.47 10.17 -13.37
N LYS A 59 -5.20 11.28 -13.59
CA LYS A 59 -4.63 12.64 -13.81
C LYS A 59 -3.70 13.16 -12.70
N TYR A 60 -3.79 12.63 -11.49
CA TYR A 60 -2.93 13.03 -10.38
C TYR A 60 -1.69 12.14 -10.21
N LEU A 61 -1.61 11.02 -10.95
CA LEU A 61 -0.53 10.05 -10.79
C LEU A 61 0.84 10.61 -11.17
N VAL A 62 0.93 11.43 -12.23
CA VAL A 62 2.21 12.01 -12.66
C VAL A 62 2.84 12.82 -11.52
N GLN A 63 2.08 13.76 -10.96
CA GLN A 63 2.55 14.59 -9.85
C GLN A 63 2.93 13.73 -8.64
N TRP A 64 2.11 12.74 -8.33
CA TRP A 64 2.33 11.85 -7.19
C TRP A 64 3.56 10.97 -7.36
N ILE A 65 3.78 10.37 -8.54
CA ILE A 65 4.96 9.55 -8.86
C ILE A 65 6.23 10.41 -8.77
N GLU A 66 6.26 11.57 -9.42
CA GLU A 66 7.46 12.43 -9.40
C GLU A 66 7.81 12.91 -8.00
N PHE A 67 6.82 13.34 -7.22
CA PHE A 67 7.06 13.79 -5.85
C PHE A 67 7.73 12.69 -5.01
N HIS A 68 7.16 11.48 -5.00
CA HIS A 68 7.69 10.40 -4.17
C HIS A 68 9.02 9.85 -4.72
N ARG A 69 9.22 9.86 -6.04
CA ARG A 69 10.51 9.49 -6.64
C ARG A 69 11.63 10.42 -6.19
N LEU A 70 11.36 11.72 -6.08
CA LEU A 70 12.31 12.71 -5.55
C LEU A 70 12.60 12.50 -4.05
N VAL A 71 11.64 11.98 -3.29
CA VAL A 71 11.81 11.64 -1.87
C VAL A 71 12.65 10.36 -1.67
N GLY A 72 12.76 9.52 -2.70
CA GLY A 72 13.60 8.31 -2.67
C GLY A 72 12.83 6.99 -2.82
N PHE A 73 11.55 7.03 -3.19
CA PHE A 73 10.80 5.82 -3.52
C PHE A 73 11.25 5.23 -4.87
N SER A 74 11.44 3.91 -4.89
CA SER A 74 12.01 3.17 -6.02
C SER A 74 11.00 2.29 -6.75
N LYS A 75 9.85 2.03 -6.14
CA LYS A 75 8.77 1.23 -6.74
C LYS A 75 7.39 1.78 -6.39
N PHE A 76 6.49 1.77 -7.37
CA PHE A 76 5.11 2.20 -7.27
C PHE A 76 4.17 1.08 -7.70
N VAL A 77 3.19 0.76 -6.86
CA VAL A 77 2.16 -0.24 -7.16
C VAL A 77 0.82 0.47 -7.26
N ILE A 78 0.25 0.41 -8.46
CA ILE A 78 -0.98 1.10 -8.83
C ILE A 78 -2.13 0.10 -8.84
N TYR A 79 -3.02 0.20 -7.87
CA TYR A 79 -4.23 -0.61 -7.82
C TYR A 79 -5.31 0.03 -8.70
N ASN A 80 -5.58 -0.56 -9.86
CA ASN A 80 -6.61 -0.08 -10.78
C ASN A 80 -7.93 -0.83 -10.59
N THR A 81 -9.01 -0.10 -10.36
CA THR A 81 -10.34 -0.69 -10.11
C THR A 81 -11.30 -0.48 -11.26
N THR A 82 -11.34 0.75 -11.79
CA THR A 82 -12.32 1.19 -12.78
C THR A 82 -11.73 2.12 -13.83
N ASP A 83 -10.47 2.53 -13.72
CA ASP A 83 -9.85 3.40 -14.73
C ASP A 83 -9.59 2.54 -15.99
N THR A 84 -10.52 2.62 -16.94
CA THR A 84 -10.41 2.01 -18.28
C THR A 84 -9.95 3.02 -19.33
N ASP A 85 -9.65 4.25 -18.91
CA ASP A 85 -9.26 5.34 -19.79
C ASP A 85 -7.81 5.16 -20.29
N ASP A 86 -7.57 5.52 -21.55
CA ASP A 86 -6.27 5.52 -22.23
C ASP A 86 -5.24 6.40 -21.52
N TYR A 87 -5.71 7.31 -20.67
CA TYR A 87 -4.85 8.17 -19.90
C TYR A 87 -3.99 7.41 -18.86
N LEU A 88 -4.55 6.42 -18.15
CA LEU A 88 -3.78 5.62 -17.18
C LEU A 88 -2.72 4.79 -17.91
N SER A 89 -3.10 4.14 -19.01
CA SER A 89 -2.18 3.33 -19.81
C SER A 89 -1.05 4.18 -20.38
N THR A 90 -1.34 5.41 -20.82
CA THR A 90 -0.33 6.37 -21.29
C THR A 90 0.68 6.71 -20.20
N ILE A 91 0.24 6.99 -18.97
CA ILE A 91 1.14 7.28 -17.84
C ILE A 91 2.00 6.06 -17.52
N VAL A 92 1.39 4.90 -17.35
CA VAL A 92 2.09 3.65 -16.99
C VAL A 92 3.14 3.34 -18.05
N ASN A 93 2.78 3.38 -19.34
CA ASN A 93 3.72 3.14 -20.43
C ASN A 93 4.90 4.12 -20.41
N THR A 94 4.63 5.40 -20.18
CA THR A 94 5.67 6.43 -20.09
C THR A 94 6.69 6.11 -18.99
N TYR A 95 6.21 5.76 -17.79
CA TYR A 95 7.08 5.46 -16.65
C TYR A 95 7.79 4.13 -16.79
N THR A 96 7.12 3.08 -17.30
CA THR A 96 7.74 1.77 -17.52
C THR A 96 8.85 1.84 -18.57
N GLN A 97 8.68 2.63 -19.64
CA GLN A 97 9.72 2.84 -20.65
C GLN A 97 10.90 3.65 -20.11
N LYS A 98 10.61 4.73 -19.37
CA LYS A 98 11.64 5.65 -18.86
C LYS A 98 12.41 5.06 -17.68
N TYR A 99 11.76 4.27 -16.85
CA TYR A 99 12.29 3.69 -15.62
C TYR A 99 11.81 2.23 -15.48
N PRO A 100 12.54 1.27 -16.06
CA PRO A 100 12.18 -0.14 -15.98
C PRO A 100 12.01 -0.62 -14.53
N GLY A 101 10.86 -1.24 -14.23
CA GLY A 101 10.55 -1.78 -12.90
C GLY A 101 10.01 -0.77 -11.89
N LEU A 102 9.92 0.52 -12.24
CA LEU A 102 9.44 1.59 -11.35
C LEU A 102 7.95 1.46 -11.02
N VAL A 103 7.13 1.02 -11.97
CA VAL A 103 5.66 0.97 -11.82
C VAL A 103 5.15 -0.43 -12.12
N ASP A 104 4.36 -0.98 -11.20
CA ASP A 104 3.54 -2.17 -11.40
C ASP A 104 2.06 -1.76 -11.31
N VAL A 105 1.22 -2.36 -12.16
CA VAL A 105 -0.23 -2.15 -12.12
C VAL A 105 -0.92 -3.45 -11.71
N VAL A 106 -1.71 -3.39 -10.65
CA VAL A 106 -2.56 -4.49 -10.20
C VAL A 106 -3.98 -4.18 -10.66
N GLN A 107 -4.45 -4.92 -11.66
CA GLN A 107 -5.85 -4.85 -12.07
C GLN A 107 -6.70 -5.58 -11.03
N TRP A 108 -7.52 -4.84 -10.31
CA TRP A 108 -8.25 -5.38 -9.18
C TRP A 108 -9.75 -5.34 -9.38
N ASN A 109 -10.37 -6.52 -9.35
CA ASN A 109 -11.81 -6.69 -9.45
C ASN A 109 -12.43 -6.96 -8.07
N PHE A 110 -13.25 -6.01 -7.58
CA PHE A 110 -13.91 -6.08 -6.26
C PHE A 110 -15.24 -6.84 -6.27
N SER A 111 -15.77 -7.17 -7.45
CA SER A 111 -17.07 -7.84 -7.57
C SER A 111 -17.09 -9.27 -7.00
N THR A 112 -15.93 -9.79 -6.59
CA THR A 112 -15.77 -11.10 -5.92
C THR A 112 -15.89 -11.03 -4.39
N LEU A 113 -15.90 -9.84 -3.79
CA LEU A 113 -15.99 -9.67 -2.34
C LEU A 113 -17.45 -9.41 -1.94
N GLY A 114 -18.15 -10.41 -1.40
CA GLY A 114 -19.56 -10.32 -0.98
C GLY A 114 -19.88 -9.34 0.16
N LEU A 115 -18.95 -8.44 0.52
CA LEU A 115 -19.03 -7.49 1.63
C LEU A 115 -19.12 -6.01 1.16
N VAL A 116 -19.17 -5.77 -0.15
CA VAL A 116 -19.13 -4.43 -0.78
C VAL A 116 -20.31 -3.54 -0.36
N ASP A 117 -21.45 -4.11 0.02
CA ASP A 117 -22.68 -3.35 0.26
C ASP A 117 -22.75 -2.58 1.60
N VAL A 118 -21.82 -2.82 2.54
CA VAL A 118 -22.00 -2.33 3.92
C VAL A 118 -21.09 -1.15 4.27
N LEU A 119 -19.86 -1.06 3.75
CA LEU A 119 -18.88 -0.01 4.10
C LEU A 119 -17.83 0.21 2.98
N PRO A 120 -18.20 0.82 1.84
CA PRO A 120 -17.42 0.72 0.61
C PRO A 120 -15.99 1.28 0.75
N THR A 121 -15.79 2.53 1.18
CA THR A 121 -14.48 3.19 0.97
C THR A 121 -13.33 2.75 1.88
N ARG A 122 -13.58 2.39 3.14
CA ARG A 122 -12.51 2.02 4.09
C ARG A 122 -12.03 0.58 3.90
N TYR A 123 -12.90 -0.32 3.45
CA TYR A 123 -12.53 -1.73 3.29
C TYR A 123 -11.51 -1.88 2.15
N PHE A 124 -11.71 -1.16 1.04
CA PHE A 124 -10.82 -1.24 -0.13
C PHE A 124 -9.39 -0.78 0.16
N GLN A 125 -9.21 0.23 1.01
CA GLN A 125 -7.88 0.72 1.39
C GLN A 125 -7.12 -0.30 2.25
N THR A 126 -7.82 -0.95 3.18
CA THR A 126 -7.25 -1.98 4.05
C THR A 126 -6.83 -3.20 3.25
N GLU A 127 -7.69 -3.68 2.36
CA GLU A 127 -7.33 -4.80 1.49
C GLU A 127 -6.15 -4.44 0.60
N ALA A 128 -6.10 -3.21 0.05
CA ALA A 128 -5.01 -2.79 -0.84
C ALA A 128 -3.68 -2.80 -0.12
N LEU A 129 -3.70 -2.33 1.11
CA LEU A 129 -2.56 -2.37 1.99
C LEU A 129 -2.15 -3.82 2.30
N HIS A 130 -3.10 -4.70 2.62
CA HIS A 130 -2.80 -6.11 2.88
C HIS A 130 -2.20 -6.82 1.66
N ASP A 131 -2.78 -6.67 0.47
CA ASP A 131 -2.24 -7.27 -0.76
C ASP A 131 -0.84 -6.72 -1.06
N CYS A 132 -0.62 -5.41 -0.91
CA CYS A 132 0.67 -4.78 -1.08
C CYS A 132 1.74 -5.35 -0.14
N LEU A 133 1.42 -5.46 1.15
CA LEU A 133 2.32 -6.01 2.18
C LEU A 133 2.67 -7.49 1.97
N ILE A 134 1.83 -8.24 1.26
CA ILE A 134 2.08 -9.66 0.97
C ILE A 134 2.89 -9.83 -0.31
N ARG A 135 2.69 -8.98 -1.32
CA ARG A 135 3.38 -9.08 -2.61
C ARG A 135 4.78 -8.48 -2.61
N TYR A 136 5.04 -7.44 -1.82
CA TYR A 136 6.25 -6.62 -1.86
C TYR A 136 6.82 -6.40 -0.46
#